data_AF-A0A956IRZ1-F1
#
_entry.id   AF-A0A956IRZ1-F1
#
_cell.length_a   1.000
_cell.length_b   1.000
_cell.length_c   1.000
_cell.angle_alpha   90.00
_cell.angle_beta   90.00
_cell.angle_gamma   90.00
#
_symmetry.space_group_name_H-M   'P 1'
#
loop_
_entity.id
_entity.type
_entity.pdbx_description
1 polymer ?
#
loop_
_entity_poly.entity_id
_entity_poly.type
_entity_poly.pdbx_seq_one_letter_code
_entity_poly.pdbx_strand_id
1 'polypeptide(L)'
;KQPGDRAAAAFGLALESDAQAVELIGRKDSVVVAAAARTAPGRPLVLAAAAARLATEPRRTLKSALAVALLDPDAAKQVPTQVMLDLVQSGSAAMFVAAYALAARDEAELRPELERWLASGNPELRSSVALGLGRAAHPRALGLLETAYRFETNSAVRLALVLGVGSRSEPPRSRVLRLAADLDADSAVRAAARRLLGGAKRPRTSGRAIAWLELVGGGGVLRVGTDLLPALPAVPDPDGHCPMVSLPEGGIRLAAVPTGATPSP
;
A
#
# COMPACT_ATOMS: atom_id res chain seq x y z
N LYS A 1 -4.97 14.89 -29.42
CA LYS A 1 -4.43 15.40 -28.13
C LYS A 1 -3.28 14.50 -27.70
N GLN A 2 -2.15 15.06 -27.29
CA GLN A 2 -1.00 14.25 -26.89
C GLN A 2 -1.34 13.43 -25.64
N PRO A 3 -0.74 12.24 -25.45
CA PRO A 3 -1.04 11.40 -24.29
C PRO A 3 -0.85 12.10 -22.93
N GLY A 4 0.21 12.92 -22.77
CA GLY A 4 0.43 13.73 -21.57
C GLY A 4 -0.73 14.70 -21.28
N ASP A 5 -1.17 15.49 -22.27
CA ASP A 5 -2.32 16.40 -22.12
C ASP A 5 -3.59 15.67 -21.65
N ARG A 6 -3.83 14.46 -22.16
CA ARG A 6 -5.00 13.65 -21.77
C ARG A 6 -4.88 13.18 -20.33
N ALA A 7 -3.68 12.81 -19.90
CA ALA A 7 -3.41 12.39 -18.53
C ALA A 7 -3.61 13.54 -17.55
N ALA A 8 -3.00 14.70 -17.83
CA ALA A 8 -3.13 15.91 -17.02
C ALA A 8 -4.59 16.37 -16.92
N ALA A 9 -5.31 16.40 -18.04
CA ALA A 9 -6.73 16.74 -18.06
C ALA A 9 -7.58 15.74 -17.26
N ALA A 10 -7.33 14.43 -17.41
CA ALA A 10 -8.05 13.40 -16.66
C ALA A 10 -7.77 13.48 -15.15
N PHE A 11 -6.53 13.73 -14.75
CA PHE A 11 -6.17 13.92 -13.35
C PHE A 11 -6.89 15.14 -12.75
N GLY A 12 -6.87 16.28 -13.46
CA GLY A 12 -7.57 17.50 -13.03
C GLY A 12 -9.07 17.28 -12.85
N LEU A 13 -9.75 16.73 -13.87
CA LEU A 13 -11.17 16.41 -13.81
C LEU A 13 -11.50 15.41 -12.68
N ALA A 14 -10.68 14.37 -12.53
CA ALA A 14 -10.88 13.41 -11.46
C ALA A 14 -10.81 14.06 -10.06
N LEU A 15 -10.01 15.10 -9.86
CA LEU A 15 -9.96 15.83 -8.57
C LEU A 15 -11.21 16.67 -8.29
N GLU A 16 -11.97 17.09 -9.30
CA GLU A 16 -13.14 17.94 -9.12
C GLU A 16 -14.31 17.22 -8.44
N SER A 17 -14.54 15.94 -8.78
CA SER A 17 -15.62 15.17 -8.17
C SER A 17 -15.42 13.66 -8.25
N ASP A 18 -16.00 12.93 -7.30
CA ASP A 18 -15.96 11.45 -7.27
C ASP A 18 -16.69 10.86 -8.49
N ALA A 19 -17.80 11.46 -8.92
CA ALA A 19 -18.55 11.01 -10.09
C ALA A 19 -17.71 11.06 -11.37
N GLN A 20 -17.00 12.16 -11.62
CA GLN A 20 -16.11 12.27 -12.78
C GLN A 20 -14.94 11.29 -12.69
N ALA A 21 -14.32 11.12 -11.51
CA ALA A 21 -13.23 10.16 -11.33
C ALA A 21 -13.68 8.72 -11.63
N VAL A 22 -14.87 8.32 -11.15
CA VAL A 22 -15.46 7.00 -11.42
C VAL A 22 -15.73 6.81 -12.91
N GLU A 23 -16.30 7.82 -13.59
CA GLU A 23 -16.51 7.78 -15.04
C GLU A 23 -15.20 7.58 -15.80
N LEU A 24 -14.15 8.33 -15.44
CA LEU A 24 -12.83 8.25 -16.06
C LEU A 24 -12.17 6.89 -15.86
N ILE A 25 -12.31 6.26 -14.69
CA ILE A 25 -11.82 4.90 -14.41
C ILE A 25 -12.51 3.85 -15.30
N GLY A 26 -13.77 4.08 -15.69
CA GLY A 26 -14.52 3.20 -16.59
C GLY A 26 -14.11 3.26 -18.06
N ARG A 27 -13.25 4.23 -18.46
CA ARG A 27 -12.89 4.44 -19.87
C ARG A 27 -11.91 3.38 -20.39
N LYS A 28 -11.83 3.25 -21.72
CA LYS A 28 -10.91 2.32 -22.39
C LYS A 28 -9.45 2.82 -22.44
N ASP A 29 -9.26 4.14 -22.49
CA ASP A 29 -7.93 4.78 -22.57
C ASP A 29 -7.15 4.56 -21.27
N SER A 30 -6.09 3.74 -21.31
CA SER A 30 -5.28 3.41 -20.12
C SER A 30 -4.62 4.63 -19.50
N VAL A 31 -4.27 5.64 -20.30
CA VAL A 31 -3.62 6.85 -19.78
C VAL A 31 -4.60 7.62 -18.91
N VAL A 32 -5.84 7.77 -19.38
CA VAL A 32 -6.92 8.41 -18.63
C VAL A 32 -7.25 7.65 -17.34
N VAL A 33 -7.35 6.32 -17.42
CA VAL A 33 -7.65 5.48 -16.25
C VAL A 33 -6.52 5.56 -15.21
N ALA A 34 -5.27 5.45 -15.64
CA ALA A 34 -4.11 5.53 -14.75
C ALA A 34 -4.03 6.89 -14.04
N ALA A 35 -4.24 7.99 -14.78
CA ALA A 35 -4.28 9.34 -14.23
C ALA A 35 -5.40 9.52 -13.20
N ALA A 36 -6.63 9.07 -13.53
CA ALA A 36 -7.76 9.15 -12.60
C ALA A 36 -7.54 8.30 -11.34
N ALA A 37 -7.00 7.09 -11.48
CA ALA A 37 -6.74 6.18 -10.36
C ALA A 37 -5.80 6.78 -9.30
N ARG A 38 -4.82 7.62 -9.70
CA ARG A 38 -3.91 8.29 -8.75
C ARG A 38 -4.63 9.24 -7.78
N THR A 39 -5.83 9.69 -8.11
CA THR A 39 -6.65 10.54 -7.24
C THR A 39 -7.43 9.76 -6.18
N ALA A 40 -7.47 8.42 -6.28
CA ALA A 40 -8.34 7.58 -5.45
C ALA A 40 -8.04 7.57 -3.94
N PRO A 41 -6.78 7.72 -3.44
CA PRO A 41 -6.52 7.65 -2.01
C PRO A 41 -7.37 8.64 -1.19
N GLY A 42 -8.08 8.11 -0.19
CA GLY A 42 -9.01 8.87 0.65
C GLY A 42 -10.41 9.07 0.06
N ARG A 43 -10.72 8.48 -1.11
CA ARG A 43 -12.00 8.63 -1.82
C ARG A 43 -12.67 7.27 -2.05
N PRO A 44 -13.54 6.80 -1.13
CA PRO A 44 -14.07 5.44 -1.15
C PRO A 44 -14.78 5.04 -2.44
N LEU A 45 -15.56 5.94 -3.05
CA LEU A 45 -16.27 5.66 -4.31
C LEU A 45 -15.29 5.42 -5.47
N VAL A 46 -14.21 6.21 -5.53
CA VAL A 46 -13.17 6.09 -6.55
C VAL A 46 -12.35 4.82 -6.36
N LEU A 47 -12.03 4.47 -5.11
CA LEU A 47 -11.33 3.22 -4.76
C LEU A 47 -12.19 2.00 -5.11
N ALA A 48 -13.49 2.02 -4.84
CA ALA A 48 -14.41 0.95 -5.22
C ALA A 48 -14.45 0.75 -6.75
N ALA A 49 -14.56 1.83 -7.53
CA ALA A 49 -14.51 1.76 -8.99
C ALA A 49 -13.17 1.21 -9.51
N ALA A 50 -12.05 1.65 -8.92
CA ALA A 50 -10.73 1.16 -9.25
C ALA A 50 -10.55 -0.35 -8.91
N ALA A 51 -11.09 -0.80 -7.78
CA ALA A 51 -11.09 -2.22 -7.39
C ALA A 51 -11.92 -3.08 -8.36
N ALA A 52 -13.14 -2.66 -8.68
CA ALA A 52 -13.99 -3.34 -9.64
C ALA A 52 -13.31 -3.47 -11.01
N ARG A 53 -12.61 -2.42 -11.46
CA ARG A 53 -11.83 -2.46 -12.69
C ARG A 53 -10.61 -3.38 -12.58
N LEU A 54 -9.87 -3.32 -11.46
CA LEU A 54 -8.69 -4.14 -11.20
C LEU A 54 -9.00 -5.64 -11.29
N ALA A 55 -10.16 -6.05 -10.78
CA ALA A 55 -10.59 -7.44 -10.76
C ALA A 55 -10.62 -8.10 -12.16
N THR A 56 -10.83 -7.31 -13.22
CA THR A 56 -10.97 -7.81 -14.59
C THR A 56 -9.91 -7.27 -15.56
N GLU A 57 -8.98 -6.40 -15.12
CA GLU A 57 -8.05 -5.71 -16.01
C GLU A 57 -6.93 -6.65 -16.49
N PRO A 58 -6.77 -6.93 -17.79
CA PRO A 58 -5.69 -7.80 -18.28
C PRO A 58 -4.32 -7.10 -18.35
N ARG A 59 -4.26 -5.77 -18.52
CA ARG A 59 -2.99 -5.06 -18.77
C ARG A 59 -2.20 -4.86 -17.47
N ARG A 60 -0.99 -5.44 -17.39
CA ARG A 60 -0.11 -5.38 -16.21
C ARG A 60 0.14 -3.96 -15.70
N THR A 61 0.48 -3.02 -16.57
CA THR A 61 0.74 -1.62 -16.17
C THR A 61 -0.50 -0.96 -15.56
N LEU A 62 -1.68 -1.24 -16.12
CA LEU A 62 -2.91 -0.67 -15.61
C LEU A 62 -3.38 -1.35 -14.31
N LYS A 63 -3.12 -2.65 -14.15
CA LYS A 63 -3.26 -3.32 -12.84
C LYS A 63 -2.44 -2.60 -11.76
N SER A 64 -1.19 -2.21 -12.06
CA SER A 64 -0.36 -1.47 -11.11
C SER A 64 -0.97 -0.12 -10.72
N ALA A 65 -1.50 0.64 -11.69
CA ALA A 65 -2.15 1.93 -11.39
C ALA A 65 -3.42 1.76 -10.54
N LEU A 66 -4.23 0.73 -10.82
CA LEU A 66 -5.47 0.46 -10.11
C LEU A 66 -5.26 -0.19 -8.73
N ALA A 67 -4.09 -0.80 -8.48
CA ALA A 67 -3.76 -1.46 -7.21
C ALA A 67 -3.78 -0.53 -5.99
N VAL A 68 -3.79 0.79 -6.19
CA VAL A 68 -4.04 1.77 -5.12
C VAL A 68 -5.39 1.53 -4.41
N ALA A 69 -6.37 0.93 -5.10
CA ALA A 69 -7.65 0.53 -4.52
C ALA A 69 -7.50 -0.43 -3.34
N LEU A 70 -6.43 -1.23 -3.32
CA LEU A 70 -6.16 -2.23 -2.29
C LEU A 70 -5.77 -1.63 -0.93
N LEU A 71 -5.59 -0.30 -0.84
CA LEU A 71 -5.41 0.39 0.44
C LEU A 71 -6.66 0.41 1.30
N ASP A 72 -7.83 0.43 0.66
CA ASP A 72 -9.12 0.43 1.33
C ASP A 72 -9.64 -1.00 1.48
N PRO A 73 -9.93 -1.48 2.70
CA PRO A 73 -10.37 -2.86 2.90
C PRO A 73 -11.68 -3.20 2.19
N ASP A 74 -12.62 -2.26 2.07
CA ASP A 74 -13.92 -2.53 1.46
C ASP A 74 -13.82 -2.60 -0.06
N ALA A 75 -13.00 -1.74 -0.67
CA ALA A 75 -12.62 -1.87 -2.07
C ALA A 75 -11.82 -3.17 -2.31
N ALA A 76 -10.85 -3.49 -1.44
CA ALA A 76 -10.02 -4.69 -1.57
C ALA A 76 -10.83 -5.99 -1.56
N LYS A 77 -11.96 -6.07 -0.83
CA LYS A 77 -12.88 -7.23 -0.84
C LYS A 77 -13.44 -7.55 -2.23
N GLN A 78 -13.53 -6.56 -3.11
CA GLN A 78 -14.07 -6.74 -4.48
C GLN A 78 -13.06 -7.38 -5.44
N VAL A 79 -11.78 -7.41 -5.07
CA VAL A 79 -10.72 -7.96 -5.92
C VAL A 79 -10.52 -9.45 -5.59
N PRO A 80 -10.55 -10.37 -6.57
CA PRO A 80 -10.31 -11.79 -6.30
C PRO A 80 -8.92 -12.04 -5.67
N THR A 81 -8.83 -13.00 -4.73
CA THR A 81 -7.56 -13.37 -4.08
C THR A 81 -6.47 -13.69 -5.10
N GLN A 82 -6.82 -14.42 -6.17
CA GLN A 82 -5.88 -14.78 -7.24
C GLN A 82 -5.27 -13.55 -7.94
N VAL A 83 -6.05 -12.51 -8.19
CA VAL A 83 -5.54 -11.28 -8.84
C VAL A 83 -4.49 -10.60 -7.95
N MET A 84 -4.69 -10.60 -6.63
CA MET A 84 -3.69 -10.05 -5.70
C MET A 84 -2.47 -10.95 -5.57
N LEU A 85 -2.63 -12.28 -5.58
CA LEU A 85 -1.50 -13.21 -5.61
C LEU A 85 -0.65 -13.01 -6.87
N ASP A 86 -1.27 -12.87 -8.04
CA ASP A 86 -0.58 -12.56 -9.29
C ASP A 86 0.20 -11.24 -9.19
N LEU A 87 -0.38 -10.21 -8.56
CA LEU A 87 0.29 -8.93 -8.34
C LEU A 87 1.55 -9.09 -7.46
N VAL A 88 1.46 -9.86 -6.37
CA VAL A 88 2.61 -10.18 -5.52
C VAL A 88 3.66 -10.97 -6.29
N GLN A 89 3.28 -12.05 -6.97
CA GLN A 89 4.21 -12.89 -7.72
C GLN A 89 4.88 -12.16 -8.89
N SER A 90 4.22 -11.16 -9.46
CA SER A 90 4.76 -10.40 -10.59
C SER A 90 5.99 -9.56 -10.25
N GLY A 91 6.34 -9.35 -8.97
CA GLY A 91 7.44 -8.45 -8.61
C GLY A 91 7.18 -6.97 -8.92
N SER A 92 5.96 -6.60 -9.31
CA SER A 92 5.66 -5.23 -9.72
C SER A 92 5.62 -4.27 -8.53
N ALA A 93 5.61 -2.96 -8.79
CA ALA A 93 5.44 -1.95 -7.74
C ALA A 93 4.13 -2.14 -6.92
N ALA A 94 3.13 -2.84 -7.46
CA ALA A 94 1.89 -3.17 -6.77
C ALA A 94 1.98 -4.37 -5.82
N MET A 95 3.10 -5.11 -5.81
CA MET A 95 3.35 -6.24 -4.90
C MET A 95 3.05 -5.86 -3.45
N PHE A 96 3.55 -4.72 -2.99
CA PHE A 96 3.50 -4.32 -1.57
C PHE A 96 2.07 -4.05 -1.11
N VAL A 97 1.30 -3.28 -1.89
CA VAL A 97 -0.10 -3.00 -1.57
C VAL A 97 -0.98 -4.25 -1.71
N ALA A 98 -0.66 -5.15 -2.64
CA ALA A 98 -1.35 -6.44 -2.76
C ALA A 98 -1.06 -7.38 -1.57
N ALA A 99 0.20 -7.50 -1.16
CA ALA A 99 0.58 -8.29 0.01
C ALA A 99 -0.04 -7.73 1.30
N TYR A 100 -0.10 -6.40 1.43
CA TYR A 100 -0.82 -5.73 2.51
C TYR A 100 -2.32 -6.10 2.53
N ALA A 101 -2.99 -6.06 1.37
CA ALA A 101 -4.42 -6.37 1.29
C ALA A 101 -4.71 -7.86 1.58
N LEU A 102 -3.89 -8.78 1.05
CA LEU A 102 -3.98 -10.21 1.36
C LEU A 102 -3.74 -10.49 2.84
N ALA A 103 -2.75 -9.84 3.44
CA ALA A 103 -2.47 -9.94 4.88
C ALA A 103 -3.62 -9.40 5.74
N ALA A 104 -4.34 -8.37 5.27
CA ALA A 104 -5.54 -7.87 5.94
C ALA A 104 -6.75 -8.82 5.84
N ARG A 105 -6.75 -9.77 4.90
CA ARG A 105 -7.76 -10.84 4.84
C ARG A 105 -7.48 -11.94 5.86
N ASP A 106 -6.20 -12.32 6.05
CA ASP A 106 -5.74 -13.41 6.94
C ASP A 106 -6.59 -14.69 6.78
N GLU A 107 -6.87 -15.08 5.53
CA GLU A 107 -7.53 -16.34 5.19
C GLU A 107 -6.60 -17.52 5.54
N ALA A 108 -7.17 -18.64 5.98
CA ALA A 108 -6.39 -19.79 6.46
C ALA A 108 -5.47 -20.35 5.37
N GLU A 109 -5.94 -20.34 4.12
CA GLU A 109 -5.23 -20.81 2.93
C GLU A 109 -4.05 -19.92 2.56
N LEU A 110 -4.08 -18.64 2.91
CA LEU A 110 -2.99 -17.69 2.66
C LEU A 110 -1.87 -17.81 3.70
N ARG A 111 -2.07 -18.57 4.77
CA ARG A 111 -1.17 -18.56 5.93
C ARG A 111 0.28 -18.92 5.60
N PRO A 112 0.57 -19.97 4.82
CA PRO A 112 1.96 -20.30 4.45
C PRO A 112 2.63 -19.16 3.66
N GLU A 113 1.87 -18.45 2.82
CA GLU A 113 2.36 -17.31 2.06
C GLU A 113 2.64 -16.11 2.95
N LEU A 114 1.77 -15.79 3.91
CA LEU A 114 1.98 -14.70 4.86
C LEU A 114 3.24 -14.94 5.73
N GLU A 115 3.45 -16.17 6.19
CA GLU A 115 4.65 -16.54 6.94
C GLU A 115 5.91 -16.46 6.07
N ARG A 116 5.83 -16.95 4.82
CA ARG A 116 6.92 -16.82 3.84
C ARG A 116 7.25 -15.37 3.54
N TRP A 117 6.27 -14.50 3.39
CA TRP A 117 6.50 -13.07 3.15
C TRP A 117 7.04 -12.34 4.36
N LEU A 118 6.61 -12.69 5.58
CA LEU A 118 7.22 -12.20 6.83
C LEU A 118 8.65 -12.68 7.02
N ALA A 119 9.05 -13.80 6.42
CA ALA A 119 10.42 -14.30 6.41
C ALA A 119 11.25 -13.84 5.19
N SER A 120 10.65 -13.09 4.25
CA SER A 120 11.34 -12.61 3.04
C SER A 120 12.55 -11.75 3.37
N GLY A 121 13.59 -11.80 2.54
CA GLY A 121 14.72 -10.86 2.61
C GLY A 121 14.33 -9.39 2.35
N ASN A 122 13.17 -9.13 1.73
CA ASN A 122 12.71 -7.80 1.37
C ASN A 122 11.98 -7.09 2.55
N PRO A 123 12.60 -6.07 3.18
CA PRO A 123 12.01 -5.39 4.34
C PRO A 123 10.71 -4.64 4.02
N GLU A 124 10.52 -4.15 2.80
CA GLU A 124 9.28 -3.45 2.43
C GLU A 124 8.09 -4.42 2.30
N LEU A 125 8.35 -5.64 1.82
CA LEU A 125 7.34 -6.70 1.76
C LEU A 125 6.94 -7.09 3.18
N ARG A 126 7.91 -7.35 4.06
CA ARG A 126 7.65 -7.66 5.48
C ARG A 126 6.84 -6.55 6.16
N SER A 127 7.23 -5.28 5.95
CA SER A 127 6.53 -4.11 6.49
C SER A 127 5.09 -4.06 6.00
N SER A 128 4.86 -4.27 4.70
CA SER A 128 3.52 -4.22 4.10
C SER A 128 2.61 -5.31 4.66
N VAL A 129 3.13 -6.53 4.79
CA VAL A 129 2.40 -7.65 5.42
C VAL A 129 2.08 -7.36 6.88
N ALA A 130 3.05 -6.84 7.65
CA ALA A 130 2.83 -6.45 9.04
C ALA A 130 1.73 -5.39 9.20
N LEU A 131 1.74 -4.35 8.35
CA LEU A 131 0.70 -3.32 8.36
C LEU A 131 -0.68 -3.87 7.98
N GLY A 132 -0.73 -4.87 7.08
CA GLY A 132 -1.94 -5.55 6.65
C GLY A 132 -2.52 -6.43 7.75
N LEU A 133 -1.69 -7.26 8.39
CA LEU A 133 -2.06 -8.09 9.55
C LEU A 133 -2.59 -7.25 10.72
N GLY A 134 -2.16 -6.00 10.87
CA GLY A 134 -2.74 -5.07 11.85
C GLY A 134 -4.24 -4.77 11.62
N ARG A 135 -4.76 -5.04 10.42
CA ARG A 135 -6.16 -4.84 10.04
C ARG A 135 -6.97 -6.13 9.93
N ALA A 136 -6.31 -7.28 10.01
CA ALA A 136 -6.97 -8.57 9.92
C ALA A 136 -7.99 -8.75 11.04
N ALA A 137 -9.21 -9.16 10.71
CA ALA A 137 -10.26 -9.41 11.70
C ALA A 137 -9.91 -10.60 12.62
N HIS A 138 -9.16 -11.59 12.09
CA HIS A 138 -8.88 -12.82 12.80
C HIS A 138 -7.83 -12.62 13.92
N PRO A 139 -8.10 -13.01 15.19
CA PRO A 139 -7.20 -12.75 16.31
C PRO A 139 -5.79 -13.37 16.18
N ARG A 140 -5.66 -14.46 15.41
CA ARG A 140 -4.37 -15.15 15.17
C ARG A 140 -3.34 -14.29 14.43
N ALA A 141 -3.75 -13.22 13.76
CA ALA A 141 -2.81 -12.27 13.16
C ALA A 141 -1.91 -11.60 14.21
N LEU A 142 -2.38 -11.41 15.45
CA LEU A 142 -1.54 -10.90 16.54
C LEU A 142 -0.35 -11.83 16.82
N GLY A 143 -0.57 -13.15 16.75
CA GLY A 143 0.48 -14.14 16.95
C GLY A 143 1.59 -14.03 15.89
N LEU A 144 1.24 -13.82 14.61
CA LEU A 144 2.24 -13.58 13.56
C LEU A 144 3.06 -12.33 13.82
N LEU A 145 2.39 -11.23 14.17
CA LEU A 145 3.04 -9.96 14.44
C LEU A 145 4.02 -10.07 15.62
N GLU A 146 3.61 -10.75 16.69
CA GLU A 146 4.45 -10.99 17.87
C GLU A 146 5.67 -11.85 17.51
N THR A 147 5.47 -12.97 16.81
CA THR A 147 6.56 -13.84 16.38
C THR A 147 7.54 -13.10 15.47
N ALA A 148 7.04 -12.37 14.47
CA ALA A 148 7.89 -11.60 13.56
C ALA A 148 8.68 -10.50 14.30
N TYR A 149 8.07 -9.77 15.24
CA TYR A 149 8.74 -8.71 16.00
C TYR A 149 9.95 -9.22 16.78
N ARG A 150 9.86 -10.42 17.37
CA ARG A 150 10.92 -11.00 18.19
C ARG A 150 12.25 -11.20 17.45
N PHE A 151 12.20 -11.46 16.14
CA PHE A 151 13.38 -11.81 15.33
C PHE A 151 13.71 -10.75 14.27
N GLU A 152 12.97 -9.64 14.23
CA GLU A 152 13.16 -8.61 13.20
C GLU A 152 14.33 -7.68 13.52
N THR A 153 15.31 -7.65 12.62
CA THR A 153 16.53 -6.84 12.77
C THR A 153 16.38 -5.45 12.16
N ASN A 154 15.51 -5.26 11.16
CA ASN A 154 15.29 -3.99 10.50
C ASN A 154 14.33 -3.09 11.30
N SER A 155 14.77 -1.88 11.65
CA SER A 155 13.97 -0.98 12.49
C SER A 155 12.70 -0.46 11.82
N ALA A 156 12.69 -0.25 10.50
CA ALA A 156 11.48 0.14 9.78
C ALA A 156 10.42 -0.97 9.79
N VAL A 157 10.86 -2.24 9.69
CA VAL A 157 9.94 -3.38 9.80
C VAL A 157 9.43 -3.54 11.24
N ARG A 158 10.29 -3.37 12.25
CA ARG A 158 9.86 -3.35 13.66
C ARG A 158 8.83 -2.25 13.94
N LEU A 159 9.02 -1.06 13.37
CA LEU A 159 8.04 0.01 13.44
C LEU A 159 6.70 -0.41 12.82
N ALA A 160 6.72 -0.99 11.62
CA ALA A 160 5.51 -1.50 10.96
C ALA A 160 4.81 -2.59 11.79
N LEU A 161 5.55 -3.50 12.41
CA LEU A 161 5.03 -4.52 13.31
C LEU A 161 4.37 -3.91 14.55
N VAL A 162 5.01 -2.93 15.18
CA VAL A 162 4.43 -2.20 16.34
C VAL A 162 3.17 -1.44 15.95
N LEU A 163 3.15 -0.77 14.79
CA LEU A 163 1.96 -0.11 14.26
C LEU A 163 0.84 -1.13 13.95
N GLY A 164 1.21 -2.31 13.42
CA GLY A 164 0.31 -3.44 13.19
C GLY A 164 -0.33 -3.91 14.50
N VAL A 165 0.48 -4.23 15.51
CA VAL A 165 0.03 -4.65 16.86
C VAL A 165 -0.87 -3.60 17.49
N GLY A 166 -0.49 -2.33 17.42
CA GLY A 166 -1.27 -1.22 17.97
C GLY A 166 -2.61 -0.98 17.27
N SER A 167 -2.76 -1.44 16.03
CA SER A 167 -4.02 -1.36 15.28
C SER A 167 -5.04 -2.42 15.69
N ARG A 168 -4.59 -3.49 16.35
CA ARG A 168 -5.47 -4.58 16.78
C ARG A 168 -6.13 -4.29 18.11
N SER A 169 -7.18 -5.01 18.49
CA SER A 169 -7.96 -4.76 19.71
C SER A 169 -7.69 -5.72 20.86
N GLU A 170 -6.96 -6.81 20.64
CA GLU A 170 -6.86 -7.88 21.64
C GLU A 170 -6.04 -7.43 22.87
N PRO A 171 -6.46 -7.78 24.10
CA PRO A 171 -5.74 -7.41 25.31
C PRO A 171 -4.24 -7.79 25.34
N PRO A 172 -3.81 -8.96 24.80
CA PRO A 172 -2.40 -9.33 24.78
C PRO A 172 -1.48 -8.38 23.99
N ARG A 173 -2.01 -7.53 23.09
CA ARG A 173 -1.21 -6.56 22.31
C ARG A 173 -0.37 -5.66 23.21
N SER A 174 -0.87 -5.33 24.41
CA SER A 174 -0.20 -4.45 25.36
C SER A 174 1.10 -5.04 25.93
N ARG A 175 1.28 -6.38 25.88
CA ARG A 175 2.55 -7.01 26.24
C ARG A 175 3.63 -6.67 25.22
N VAL A 176 3.33 -6.86 23.94
CA VAL A 176 4.26 -6.59 22.83
C VAL A 176 4.58 -5.10 22.75
N LEU A 177 3.58 -4.23 22.91
CA LEU A 177 3.81 -2.79 22.92
C LEU A 177 4.66 -2.33 24.11
N ARG A 178 4.49 -2.90 25.32
CA ARG A 178 5.37 -2.57 26.46
C ARG A 178 6.80 -3.01 26.20
N LEU A 179 6.99 -4.23 25.70
CA LEU A 179 8.31 -4.73 25.31
C LEU A 179 8.99 -3.78 24.33
N ALA A 180 8.28 -3.33 23.28
CA ALA A 180 8.81 -2.39 22.31
C ALA A 180 9.06 -0.99 22.90
N ALA A 181 8.20 -0.50 23.78
CA ALA A 181 8.35 0.82 24.43
C ALA A 181 9.57 0.90 25.35
N ASP A 182 9.91 -0.21 26.00
CA ASP A 182 10.94 -0.29 27.02
C ASP A 182 12.29 -0.72 26.45
N LEU A 183 12.30 -1.71 25.53
CA LEU A 183 13.52 -2.43 25.13
C LEU A 183 13.87 -2.34 23.64
N ASP A 184 13.04 -1.76 22.75
CA ASP A 184 13.45 -1.65 21.34
C ASP A 184 14.69 -0.75 21.21
N ALA A 185 15.65 -1.13 20.37
CA ALA A 185 16.87 -0.35 20.14
C ALA A 185 16.58 1.00 19.45
N ASP A 186 15.55 1.05 18.60
CA ASP A 186 15.21 2.24 17.81
C ASP A 186 14.25 3.17 18.57
N SER A 187 14.61 4.45 18.68
CA SER A 187 13.84 5.44 19.43
C SER A 187 12.48 5.74 18.81
N ALA A 188 12.34 5.66 17.48
CA ALA A 188 11.07 5.85 16.80
C ALA A 188 10.10 4.70 17.11
N VAL A 189 10.61 3.47 17.18
CA VAL A 189 9.81 2.29 17.57
C VAL A 189 9.34 2.42 19.03
N ARG A 190 10.23 2.79 19.96
CA ARG A 190 9.86 3.05 21.37
C ARG A 190 8.80 4.14 21.47
N ALA A 191 8.98 5.26 20.77
CA ALA A 191 8.04 6.39 20.78
C ALA A 191 6.66 6.00 20.23
N ALA A 192 6.61 5.24 19.13
CA ALA A 192 5.37 4.75 18.55
C ALA A 192 4.62 3.82 19.54
N ALA A 193 5.34 2.87 20.14
CA ALA A 193 4.76 1.94 21.11
C ALA A 193 4.17 2.66 22.34
N ARG A 194 4.86 3.66 22.90
CA ARG A 194 4.35 4.46 24.03
C ARG A 194 3.08 5.23 23.67
N ARG A 195 3.03 5.83 22.48
CA ARG A 195 1.83 6.53 22.00
C ARG A 195 0.65 5.57 21.88
N LEU A 196 0.86 4.38 21.32
CA LEU A 196 -0.18 3.36 21.15
C LEU A 196 -0.67 2.81 22.50
N LEU A 197 0.22 2.60 23.47
CA LEU A 197 -0.17 2.27 24.85
C LEU A 197 -1.01 3.37 25.50
N GLY A 198 -0.71 4.64 25.20
CA GLY A 198 -1.50 5.81 25.60
C GLY A 198 -2.82 5.97 24.84
N GLY A 199 -3.22 4.99 24.03
CA GLY A 199 -4.49 5.02 23.29
C GLY A 199 -4.48 5.89 22.04
N ALA A 200 -3.32 6.36 21.57
CA ALA A 200 -3.23 7.08 20.31
C ALA A 200 -3.76 6.20 19.17
N LYS A 201 -4.62 6.78 18.33
CA LYS A 201 -5.04 6.12 17.10
C LYS A 201 -3.89 6.10 16.10
N ARG A 202 -3.84 5.08 15.25
CA ARG A 202 -2.90 5.02 14.14
C ARG A 202 -3.09 6.27 13.25
N PRO A 203 -1.99 6.86 12.73
CA PRO A 203 -2.07 7.90 11.72
C PRO A 203 -2.95 7.48 10.54
N ARG A 204 -3.69 8.42 9.98
CA ARG A 204 -4.58 8.14 8.84
C ARG A 204 -3.76 7.69 7.63
N THR A 205 -4.36 6.81 6.83
CA THR A 205 -3.76 6.27 5.61
C THR A 205 -3.77 7.23 4.42
N SER A 206 -4.29 8.44 4.63
CA SER A 206 -4.33 9.52 3.66
C SER A 206 -4.03 10.82 4.40
N GLY A 207 -3.17 11.66 3.83
CA GLY A 207 -2.89 13.01 4.33
C GLY A 207 -3.39 14.09 3.40
N ARG A 208 -2.86 15.30 3.56
CA ARG A 208 -3.14 16.46 2.70
C ARG A 208 -1.96 16.83 1.80
N ALA A 209 -0.87 16.07 1.88
CA ALA A 209 0.32 16.34 1.10
C ALA A 209 0.09 15.98 -0.37
N ILE A 210 0.69 16.81 -1.24
CA ILE A 210 0.70 16.65 -2.68
C ILE A 210 2.17 16.53 -3.10
N ALA A 211 2.47 15.60 -3.98
CA ALA A 211 3.80 15.47 -4.58
C ALA A 211 3.69 15.55 -6.11
N TRP A 212 4.61 16.33 -6.70
CA TRP A 212 4.80 16.40 -8.13
C TRP A 212 6.11 15.69 -8.44
N LEU A 213 6.01 14.49 -9.00
CA LEU A 213 7.17 13.65 -9.29
C LEU A 213 7.43 13.65 -10.79
N GLU A 214 8.71 13.65 -11.17
CA GLU A 214 9.15 13.52 -12.56
C GLU A 214 10.13 12.36 -12.66
N LEU A 215 9.88 11.44 -13.59
CA LEU A 215 10.78 10.34 -13.90
C LEU A 215 11.67 10.71 -15.09
N VAL A 216 12.91 11.11 -14.80
CA VAL A 216 13.92 11.43 -15.82
C VAL A 216 14.58 10.14 -16.32
N GLY A 217 14.70 9.97 -17.64
CA GLY A 217 15.37 8.82 -18.26
C GLY A 217 14.46 7.69 -18.77
N GLY A 218 13.14 7.83 -18.61
CA GLY A 218 12.12 7.02 -19.27
C GLY A 218 11.78 5.68 -18.60
N GLY A 219 10.51 5.25 -18.78
CA GLY A 219 9.99 3.90 -18.54
C GLY A 219 10.10 3.33 -17.12
N GLY A 220 9.00 3.30 -16.37
CA GLY A 220 8.96 2.59 -15.09
C GLY A 220 7.71 2.87 -14.29
N VAL A 221 7.61 2.22 -13.13
CA VAL A 221 6.62 2.55 -12.10
C VAL A 221 7.37 3.09 -10.89
N LEU A 222 6.92 4.22 -10.36
CA LEU A 222 7.44 4.75 -9.11
C LEU A 222 6.82 3.98 -7.96
N ARG A 223 7.63 3.72 -6.95
CA ARG A 223 7.20 3.19 -5.66
C ARG A 223 7.33 4.29 -4.62
N VAL A 224 6.21 4.61 -3.98
CA VAL A 224 6.13 5.66 -2.97
C VAL A 224 5.88 5.02 -1.61
N GLY A 225 6.95 4.90 -0.83
CA GLY A 225 6.94 4.32 0.51
C GLY A 225 6.78 5.39 1.59
N THR A 226 6.10 5.03 2.67
CA THR A 226 6.02 5.82 3.91
C THR A 226 6.20 4.87 5.08
N ASP A 227 6.39 5.38 6.29
CA ASP A 227 6.47 4.51 7.48
C ASP A 227 5.08 4.03 7.95
N LEU A 228 4.02 4.61 7.40
CA LEU A 228 2.65 4.43 7.87
C LEU A 228 1.81 3.57 6.92
N LEU A 229 2.26 3.39 5.68
CA LEU A 229 1.55 2.71 4.61
C LEU A 229 2.43 1.70 3.89
N PRO A 230 1.82 0.66 3.31
CA PRO A 230 2.54 -0.13 2.31
C PRO A 230 3.03 0.77 1.20
N ALA A 231 4.10 0.37 0.54
CA ALA A 231 4.61 1.13 -0.59
C ALA A 231 3.57 1.17 -1.72
N LEU A 232 3.29 2.37 -2.23
CA LEU A 232 2.25 2.61 -3.23
C LEU A 232 2.84 2.57 -4.64
N PRO A 233 2.19 1.88 -5.59
CA PRO A 233 2.52 2.02 -6.99
C PRO A 233 2.04 3.39 -7.49
N ALA A 234 2.89 4.07 -8.24
CA ALA A 234 2.60 5.33 -8.90
C ALA A 234 3.08 5.23 -10.34
N VAL A 235 2.14 5.09 -11.27
CA VAL A 235 2.44 4.98 -12.71
C VAL A 235 2.55 6.40 -13.28
N PRO A 236 3.73 6.80 -13.80
CA PRO A 236 3.89 8.09 -14.44
C PRO A 236 3.05 8.20 -15.71
N ASP A 237 2.73 9.44 -16.06
CA ASP A 237 2.14 9.80 -17.34
C ASP A 237 3.16 9.58 -18.47
N PRO A 238 2.70 9.54 -19.74
CA PRO A 238 3.59 9.28 -20.87
C PRO A 238 4.74 10.28 -21.04
N ASP A 239 4.63 11.47 -20.45
CA ASP A 239 5.66 12.50 -20.42
C ASP A 239 6.56 12.43 -19.16
N GLY A 240 6.41 11.39 -18.33
CA GLY A 240 7.21 11.14 -17.13
C GLY A 240 6.69 11.81 -15.85
N HIS A 241 5.63 12.62 -15.92
CA HIS A 241 5.06 13.28 -14.74
C HIS A 241 4.15 12.36 -13.94
N CYS A 242 4.19 12.46 -12.62
CA CYS A 242 3.35 11.65 -11.75
C CYS A 242 2.84 12.48 -10.57
N PRO A 243 1.80 13.31 -10.76
CA PRO A 243 1.17 13.99 -9.65
C PRO A 243 0.50 12.97 -8.72
N MET A 244 0.71 13.15 -7.42
CA MET A 244 0.13 12.34 -6.37
C MET A 244 -0.53 13.23 -5.33
N VAL A 245 -1.70 12.82 -4.88
CA VAL A 245 -2.47 13.50 -3.84
C VAL A 245 -2.67 12.59 -2.65
N SER A 246 -3.12 13.18 -1.55
CA SER A 246 -3.52 12.49 -0.34
C SER A 246 -2.38 11.67 0.30
N LEU A 247 -1.13 12.07 0.07
CA LEU A 247 0.02 11.43 0.71
C LEU A 247 0.00 11.74 2.22
N PRO A 248 0.34 10.76 3.09
CA PRO A 248 0.43 11.01 4.51
C PRO A 248 1.58 11.98 4.79
N GLU A 249 1.47 12.70 5.91
CA GLU A 249 2.56 13.56 6.39
C GLU A 249 3.74 12.69 6.88
N GLY A 250 4.96 13.21 6.72
CA GLY A 250 6.19 12.57 7.18
C GLY A 250 7.19 12.27 6.05
N GLY A 251 8.16 11.43 6.36
CA GLY A 251 9.18 11.00 5.40
C GLY A 251 8.57 10.18 4.26
N ILE A 252 8.82 10.60 3.02
CA ILE A 252 8.46 9.87 1.81
C ILE A 252 9.73 9.24 1.23
N ARG A 253 9.67 7.95 0.92
CA ARG A 253 10.74 7.22 0.21
C ARG A 253 10.28 6.97 -1.22
N LEU A 254 11.14 7.28 -2.17
CA LEU A 254 10.89 7.07 -3.59
C LEU A 254 11.87 6.05 -4.15
N ALA A 255 11.38 5.10 -4.93
CA ALA A 255 12.20 4.18 -5.70
C ALA A 255 11.60 3.98 -7.08
N ALA A 256 12.43 3.98 -8.12
CA ALA A 256 12.00 3.62 -9.46
C ALA A 256 12.07 2.10 -9.65
N VAL A 257 11.01 1.50 -10.19
CA VAL A 257 10.95 0.08 -10.53
C VAL A 257 10.91 -0.04 -12.06
N PRO A 258 11.92 -0.66 -12.70
CA PRO A 258 11.93 -0.83 -14.15
C PRO A 258 10.73 -1.65 -14.64
N THR A 259 10.08 -1.20 -15.71
CA THR A 259 9.06 -1.98 -16.40
C THR A 259 9.70 -3.20 -17.07
N GLY A 260 9.62 -4.37 -16.41
CA GLY A 260 10.10 -5.64 -16.98
C GLY A 260 11.24 -6.31 -16.19
N ALA A 261 11.74 -5.70 -15.12
CA ALA A 261 12.65 -6.40 -14.22
C ALA A 261 11.92 -7.57 -13.55
N THR A 262 12.44 -8.78 -13.70
CA THR A 262 12.13 -9.90 -12.80
C THR A 262 12.55 -9.50 -11.38
N PRO A 263 11.73 -9.78 -10.35
CA PRO A 263 12.14 -9.50 -8.98
C PRO A 263 13.45 -10.23 -8.69
N SER A 264 14.46 -9.52 -8.17
CA SER A 264 15.63 -10.17 -7.61
C SER A 264 15.18 -11.08 -6.45
N PRO A 265 15.72 -12.31 -6.35
CA PRO A 265 15.34 -13.28 -5.32
C PRO A 265 15.59 -12.77 -3.90
#